data_AF-A0A9X1QXF2-F1
#
_entry.id   AF-A0A9X1QXF2-F1
#
_cell.length_a   1.000
_cell.length_b   1.000
_cell.length_c   1.000
_cell.angle_alpha   90.00
_cell.angle_beta   90.00
_cell.angle_gamma   90.00
#
_symmetry.space_group_name_H-M   'P 1'
#
loop_
_entity.id
_entity.type
_entity.pdbx_description
1 polymer ?
#
loop_
_entity_poly.entity_id
_entity_poly.type
_entity_poly.pdbx_seq_one_letter_code
_entity_poly.pdbx_strand_id
1 'polypeptide(L)'
;MRLILPCIAILIFSVNSFSQVGIGTTTPKSDLHISKSSVDGGSVQIDGGIRLGGRNTTLGSKGEIGQVLMSGGPTGSAKWVTLGKTEGYSTNCDVPNNIATINITLPDGSNGNEVNVTSFQMATALSSLPQGGIVLIRTNAITIYNNVNTRLTVQLPTATSVINKPFVIAFDGPINSNNLINHNKTIEILVKATEDNSIVYELGTVSTNRKFFINEFPDNNNLDYKISELENNSSDTQPILLMNSYTITAIDNKTWTFTNRDCYIQNPKS
;
A
#
# COMPACT_ATOMS: atom_id res chain seq x y z
N MET A 1 64.46 -30.74 29.65
CA MET A 1 63.76 -29.88 28.68
C MET A 1 63.42 -30.69 27.41
N ARG A 2 62.45 -31.63 27.48
CA ARG A 2 62.04 -32.46 26.31
C ARG A 2 60.52 -32.65 26.15
N LEU A 3 59.71 -32.15 27.09
CA LEU A 3 58.24 -32.29 27.08
C LEU A 3 57.46 -30.99 26.77
N ILE A 4 58.13 -29.85 26.67
CA ILE A 4 57.45 -28.56 26.46
C ILE A 4 57.02 -28.38 25.00
N LEU A 5 57.81 -28.87 24.05
CA LEU A 5 57.56 -28.74 22.62
C LEU A 5 56.28 -29.46 22.14
N PRO A 6 55.97 -30.71 22.55
CA PRO A 6 54.73 -31.36 22.12
C PRO A 6 53.48 -30.72 22.74
N CYS A 7 53.55 -30.20 23.98
CA CYS A 7 52.41 -29.52 24.60
C CYS A 7 52.06 -28.21 23.89
N ILE A 8 53.06 -27.43 23.46
CA ILE A 8 52.83 -26.20 22.69
C ILE A 8 52.21 -26.53 21.32
N ALA A 9 52.68 -27.59 20.66
CA ALA A 9 52.11 -28.01 19.37
C ALA A 9 50.64 -28.45 19.50
N ILE A 10 50.29 -29.18 20.56
CA ILE A 10 48.90 -29.62 20.83
C ILE A 10 48.01 -28.40 21.15
N LEU A 11 48.51 -27.43 21.92
CA LEU A 11 47.77 -26.21 22.24
C LEU A 11 47.49 -25.38 20.99
N ILE A 12 48.49 -25.20 20.12
CA ILE A 12 48.35 -24.46 18.85
C ILE A 12 47.40 -25.19 17.89
N PHE A 13 47.35 -26.52 17.89
CA PHE A 13 46.40 -27.27 17.07
C PHE A 13 44.95 -27.06 17.54
N SER A 14 44.71 -27.07 18.86
CA SER A 14 43.37 -26.93 19.44
C SER A 14 42.70 -25.57 19.16
N VAL A 15 43.47 -24.48 19.11
CA VAL A 15 42.93 -23.13 18.84
C VAL A 15 42.57 -22.91 17.36
N ASN A 16 43.13 -23.70 16.45
CA ASN A 16 42.87 -23.58 15.01
C ASN A 16 41.75 -24.51 14.53
N SER A 17 41.47 -25.62 15.23
CA SER A 17 40.46 -26.62 14.79
C SER A 17 39.03 -26.35 15.27
N PHE A 18 38.82 -25.51 16.28
CA PHE A 18 37.51 -25.26 16.90
C PHE A 18 37.08 -23.79 16.87
N SER A 19 37.44 -23.04 15.82
CA SER A 19 36.99 -21.64 15.67
C SER A 19 35.54 -21.54 15.19
N GLN A 20 34.59 -22.11 15.95
CA GLN A 20 33.17 -21.81 15.83
C GLN A 20 32.74 -21.07 17.10
N VAL A 21 32.60 -19.74 17.01
CA VAL A 21 32.10 -18.92 18.11
C VAL A 21 30.57 -18.98 18.16
N GLY A 22 30.05 -20.03 18.79
CA GLY A 22 28.66 -20.04 19.26
C GLY A 22 28.52 -19.13 20.47
N ILE A 23 28.11 -17.86 20.28
CA ILE A 23 27.76 -17.01 21.42
C ILE A 23 26.50 -17.59 22.07
N GLY A 24 26.65 -18.24 23.23
CA GLY A 24 25.54 -18.78 24.02
C GLY A 24 25.04 -20.18 23.62
N THR A 25 25.77 -20.95 22.82
CA THR A 25 25.44 -22.35 22.49
C THR A 25 26.70 -23.22 22.36
N THR A 26 26.68 -24.42 22.94
CA THR A 26 27.77 -25.40 22.82
C THR A 26 27.75 -26.17 21.50
N THR A 27 26.71 -25.98 20.68
CA THR A 27 26.55 -26.65 19.37
C THR A 27 26.05 -25.66 18.32
N PRO A 28 26.92 -24.76 17.80
CA PRO A 28 26.56 -23.86 16.72
C PRO A 28 26.23 -24.66 15.44
N LYS A 29 25.20 -24.23 14.70
CA LYS A 29 24.76 -24.87 13.44
C LYS A 29 25.15 -24.08 12.18
N SER A 30 25.84 -22.94 12.34
CA SER A 30 26.26 -22.07 11.23
C SER A 30 27.51 -21.27 11.64
N ASP A 31 28.38 -20.97 10.67
CA ASP A 31 29.60 -20.19 10.89
C ASP A 31 29.30 -18.68 10.81
N LEU A 32 29.85 -17.90 11.74
CA LEU A 32 29.74 -16.43 11.76
C LEU A 32 31.12 -15.83 11.45
N HIS A 33 31.26 -15.16 10.32
CA HIS A 33 32.53 -14.52 9.95
C HIS A 33 32.52 -13.06 10.43
N ILE A 34 33.42 -12.74 11.37
CA ILE A 34 33.65 -11.39 11.88
C ILE A 34 35.05 -10.96 11.44
N SER A 35 35.14 -9.95 10.56
CA SER A 35 36.42 -9.40 10.15
C SER A 35 36.78 -8.19 11.02
N LYS A 36 38.03 -8.17 11.49
CA LYS A 36 38.68 -6.97 12.06
C LYS A 36 39.43 -6.28 10.93
N SER A 37 38.74 -5.49 10.11
CA SER A 37 39.40 -4.53 9.23
C SER A 37 39.32 -3.14 9.85
N SER A 38 40.47 -2.52 10.13
CA SER A 38 40.54 -1.13 10.62
C SER A 38 40.25 -0.10 9.52
N VAL A 39 40.06 -0.54 8.27
CA VAL A 39 39.74 0.33 7.13
C VAL A 39 38.25 0.64 7.07
N ASP A 40 37.40 -0.33 7.42
CA ASP A 40 35.93 -0.23 7.30
C ASP A 40 35.19 -0.33 8.65
N GLY A 41 35.91 -0.30 9.78
CA GLY A 41 35.32 -0.42 11.12
C GLY A 41 34.95 -1.85 11.56
N GLY A 42 35.39 -2.85 10.81
CA GLY A 42 35.04 -4.26 10.97
C GLY A 42 33.74 -4.62 10.26
N SER A 43 33.61 -5.88 9.83
CA SER A 43 32.41 -6.36 9.13
C SER A 43 31.93 -7.69 9.68
N VAL A 44 30.61 -7.90 9.62
CA VAL A 44 29.97 -9.18 9.91
C VAL A 44 29.42 -9.71 8.59
N GLN A 45 29.89 -10.88 8.18
CA GLN A 45 29.34 -11.60 7.04
C GLN A 45 28.59 -12.83 7.54
N ILE A 46 27.32 -12.92 7.17
CA ILE A 46 26.45 -14.06 7.48
C ILE A 46 26.28 -14.85 6.19
N ASP A 47 27.03 -15.95 6.07
CA ASP A 47 26.90 -16.88 4.94
C ASP A 47 25.74 -17.87 5.20
N GLY A 48 24.95 -18.17 4.17
CA GLY A 48 23.76 -19.04 4.29
C GLY A 48 22.48 -18.42 4.88
N GLY A 49 22.54 -17.18 5.36
CA GLY A 49 21.37 -16.34 5.72
C GLY A 49 21.00 -16.26 7.20
N ILE A 50 20.21 -15.24 7.57
CA ILE A 50 19.67 -15.06 8.91
C ILE A 50 18.50 -16.03 9.11
N ARG A 51 18.36 -16.64 10.31
CA ARG A 51 17.22 -17.53 10.62
C ARG A 51 16.51 -17.11 11.89
N LEU A 52 15.17 -17.09 11.86
CA LEU A 52 14.32 -16.72 13.00
C LEU A 52 13.47 -17.88 13.52
N GLY A 53 13.08 -17.81 14.79
CA GLY A 53 12.11 -18.73 15.41
C GLY A 53 12.64 -20.14 15.68
N GLY A 54 13.95 -20.37 15.51
CA GLY A 54 14.60 -21.61 15.90
C GLY A 54 14.74 -21.76 17.42
N ARG A 55 14.97 -22.99 17.88
CA ARG A 55 15.32 -23.32 19.27
C ARG A 55 16.64 -24.11 19.29
N ASN A 56 17.11 -24.49 20.48
CA ASN A 56 18.25 -25.38 20.62
C ASN A 56 18.09 -26.71 19.85
N THR A 57 16.86 -27.19 19.66
CA THR A 57 16.56 -28.44 18.95
C THR A 57 16.07 -28.25 17.51
N THR A 58 15.62 -27.06 17.11
CA THR A 58 15.00 -26.80 15.79
C THR A 58 15.67 -25.65 15.05
N LEU A 59 15.94 -25.84 13.76
CA LEU A 59 16.50 -24.78 12.92
C LEU A 59 15.43 -23.71 12.64
N GLY A 60 15.80 -22.43 12.70
CA GLY A 60 14.91 -21.33 12.35
C GLY A 60 14.66 -21.21 10.83
N SER A 61 13.65 -20.44 10.45
CA SER A 61 13.35 -20.15 9.04
C SER A 61 14.27 -19.08 8.49
N LYS A 62 14.82 -19.32 7.28
CA LYS A 62 15.68 -18.35 6.55
C LYS A 62 14.88 -17.29 5.77
N GLY A 63 13.55 -17.31 5.89
CA GLY A 63 12.67 -16.56 5.01
C GLY A 63 12.60 -17.18 3.62
N GLU A 64 11.59 -16.77 2.86
CA GLU A 64 11.48 -17.06 1.43
C GLU A 64 12.05 -15.90 0.61
N ILE A 65 12.35 -16.16 -0.66
CA ILE A 65 12.81 -15.12 -1.60
C ILE A 65 11.79 -13.96 -1.62
N GLY A 66 12.27 -12.72 -1.54
CA GLY A 66 11.43 -11.51 -1.54
C GLY A 66 10.87 -11.10 -0.18
N GLN A 67 11.16 -11.84 0.88
CA GLN A 67 10.81 -11.42 2.24
C GLN A 67 11.87 -10.50 2.84
N VAL A 68 11.44 -9.56 3.67
CA VAL A 68 12.30 -8.71 4.51
C VAL A 68 12.15 -9.08 5.98
N LEU A 69 13.19 -8.83 6.75
CA LEU A 69 13.19 -8.98 8.19
C LEU A 69 12.61 -7.73 8.85
N MET A 70 11.47 -7.86 9.52
CA MET A 70 10.79 -6.73 10.16
C MET A 70 10.83 -6.85 11.69
N SER A 71 11.14 -5.75 12.37
CA SER A 71 11.09 -5.66 13.83
C SER A 71 9.67 -5.88 14.35
N GLY A 72 9.54 -6.59 15.47
CA GLY A 72 8.27 -6.74 16.20
C GLY A 72 7.99 -5.64 17.21
N GLY A 73 8.86 -4.63 17.31
CA GLY A 73 8.81 -3.61 18.36
C GLY A 73 9.40 -4.10 19.70
N PRO A 74 9.31 -3.31 20.78
CA PRO A 74 10.01 -3.57 22.05
C PRO A 74 9.67 -4.92 22.70
N THR A 75 8.48 -5.45 22.45
CA THR A 75 7.99 -6.70 23.05
C THR A 75 7.69 -7.80 22.03
N GLY A 76 7.81 -7.50 20.73
CA GLY A 76 7.52 -8.45 19.66
C GLY A 76 8.79 -9.06 19.07
N SER A 77 8.73 -10.36 18.75
CA SER A 77 9.81 -11.01 17.99
C SER A 77 9.87 -10.48 16.55
N ALA A 78 11.07 -10.34 16.01
CA ALA A 78 11.26 -10.09 14.59
C ALA A 78 10.67 -11.24 13.75
N LYS A 79 10.21 -10.93 12.54
CA LYS A 79 9.58 -11.89 11.63
C LYS A 79 9.95 -11.62 10.17
N TRP A 80 9.95 -12.67 9.35
CA TRP A 80 10.02 -12.55 7.91
C TRP A 80 8.67 -12.09 7.35
N VAL A 81 8.67 -11.01 6.59
CA VAL A 81 7.48 -10.41 5.99
C VAL A 81 7.71 -10.32 4.49
N THR A 82 6.81 -10.87 3.69
CA THR A 82 6.77 -10.57 2.26
C THR A 82 6.30 -9.13 2.09
N LEU A 83 7.19 -8.24 1.68
CA LEU A 83 6.77 -6.93 1.15
C LEU A 83 6.00 -7.20 -0.15
N GLY A 84 4.86 -6.54 -0.34
CA GLY A 84 4.02 -6.85 -1.50
C GLY A 84 3.16 -8.12 -1.37
N LYS A 85 3.02 -8.73 -0.19
CA LYS A 85 1.96 -9.74 -0.01
C LYS A 85 0.59 -9.05 -0.20
N THR A 86 -0.24 -9.69 -1.00
CA THR A 86 -1.47 -9.21 -1.66
C THR A 86 -2.64 -8.75 -0.78
N GLU A 87 -2.41 -8.47 0.51
CA GLU A 87 -3.47 -8.14 1.49
C GLU A 87 -3.10 -6.97 2.40
N GLY A 88 -2.90 -5.80 1.83
CA GLY A 88 -2.98 -4.58 2.62
C GLY A 88 -2.50 -3.37 1.87
N TYR A 89 -3.42 -2.68 1.20
CA TYR A 89 -3.21 -1.25 1.01
C TYR A 89 -3.25 -0.62 2.39
N SER A 90 -2.25 0.18 2.73
CA SER A 90 -2.24 0.96 3.96
C SER A 90 -2.53 2.40 3.64
N THR A 91 -3.24 3.10 4.52
CA THR A 91 -3.58 4.50 4.32
C THR A 91 -3.27 5.32 5.57
N ASN A 92 -2.91 6.59 5.34
CA ASN A 92 -2.90 7.62 6.39
C ASN A 92 -4.15 8.52 6.32
N CYS A 93 -5.12 8.18 5.46
CA CYS A 93 -6.41 8.84 5.43
C CYS A 93 -7.16 8.55 6.73
N ASP A 94 -8.13 9.41 7.07
CA ASP A 94 -8.99 9.27 8.26
C ASP A 94 -10.06 8.18 8.05
N VAL A 95 -9.63 6.99 7.63
CA VAL A 95 -10.44 5.79 7.40
C VAL A 95 -9.70 4.56 7.92
N PRO A 96 -10.40 3.49 8.33
CA PRO A 96 -9.76 2.22 8.67
C PRO A 96 -8.98 1.60 7.49
N ASN A 97 -7.92 0.84 7.79
CA ASN A 97 -7.16 0.06 6.81
C ASN A 97 -7.90 -1.23 6.34
N ASN A 98 -9.22 -1.15 6.19
CA ASN A 98 -10.06 -2.22 5.66
C ASN A 98 -10.38 -1.94 4.20
N ILE A 99 -10.52 -2.99 3.38
CA ILE A 99 -10.61 -2.83 1.94
C ILE A 99 -11.79 -3.61 1.39
N ALA A 100 -12.57 -2.96 0.54
CA ALA A 100 -13.54 -3.59 -0.34
C ALA A 100 -13.12 -3.35 -1.78
N THR A 101 -13.11 -4.39 -2.61
CA THR A 101 -12.69 -4.28 -4.02
C THR A 101 -13.90 -4.34 -4.95
N ILE A 102 -13.92 -3.45 -5.93
CA ILE A 102 -14.86 -3.46 -7.06
C ILE A 102 -14.04 -3.65 -8.33
N ASN A 103 -14.30 -4.74 -9.05
CA ASN A 103 -13.64 -5.01 -10.32
C ASN A 103 -14.45 -4.40 -11.48
N ILE A 104 -13.79 -3.68 -12.38
CA ILE A 104 -14.41 -3.01 -13.51
C ILE A 104 -13.63 -3.20 -14.82
N THR A 105 -14.29 -2.87 -15.92
CA THR A 105 -13.61 -2.54 -17.17
C THR A 105 -13.72 -1.04 -17.34
N LEU A 106 -12.59 -0.33 -17.42
CA LEU A 106 -12.55 1.11 -17.70
C LEU A 106 -12.04 1.33 -19.13
N PRO A 107 -12.92 1.62 -20.10
CA PRO A 107 -12.52 1.88 -21.49
C PRO A 107 -11.67 3.14 -21.61
N ASP A 108 -10.69 3.12 -22.51
CA ASP A 108 -9.93 4.30 -22.89
C ASP A 108 -10.85 5.36 -23.53
N GLY A 109 -10.80 6.59 -23.02
CA GLY A 109 -11.66 7.69 -23.46
C GLY A 109 -13.08 7.69 -22.88
N SER A 110 -13.36 6.93 -21.81
CA SER A 110 -14.64 7.03 -21.09
C SER A 110 -14.92 8.49 -20.71
N ASN A 111 -16.13 8.99 -21.01
CA ASN A 111 -16.41 10.43 -21.15
C ASN A 111 -17.08 11.09 -19.93
N GLY A 112 -17.28 10.36 -18.83
CA GLY A 112 -17.93 10.86 -17.61
C GLY A 112 -19.45 10.68 -17.59
N ASN A 113 -20.10 10.58 -18.76
CA ASN A 113 -21.55 10.41 -18.82
C ASN A 113 -21.97 9.00 -18.37
N GLU A 114 -21.21 8.00 -18.78
CA GLU A 114 -21.41 6.61 -18.37
C GLU A 114 -20.87 6.35 -16.97
N VAL A 115 -21.69 5.73 -16.11
CA VAL A 115 -21.28 5.30 -14.78
C VAL A 115 -20.52 3.98 -14.90
N ASN A 116 -19.23 3.98 -14.53
CA ASN A 116 -18.41 2.76 -14.53
C ASN A 116 -18.60 1.94 -13.25
N VAL A 117 -18.89 2.61 -12.13
CA VAL A 117 -19.20 1.98 -10.84
C VAL A 117 -20.55 2.47 -10.36
N THR A 118 -21.53 1.56 -10.31
CA THR A 118 -22.91 1.88 -9.93
C THR A 118 -23.08 2.10 -8.42
N SER A 119 -24.14 2.80 -8.05
CA SER A 119 -24.51 3.01 -6.64
C SER A 119 -24.71 1.70 -5.87
N PHE A 120 -25.23 0.67 -6.54
CA PHE A 120 -25.39 -0.67 -5.96
C PHE A 120 -24.05 -1.35 -5.66
N GLN A 121 -23.08 -1.25 -6.57
CA GLN A 121 -21.73 -1.80 -6.34
C GLN A 121 -21.03 -1.08 -5.18
N MET A 122 -21.15 0.25 -5.12
CA MET A 122 -20.63 1.02 -3.99
C MET A 122 -21.29 0.64 -2.66
N ALA A 123 -22.62 0.52 -2.63
CA ALA A 123 -23.35 0.12 -1.43
C ALA A 123 -22.92 -1.28 -0.96
N THR A 124 -22.75 -2.21 -1.90
CA THR A 124 -22.28 -3.57 -1.61
C THR A 124 -20.87 -3.55 -1.02
N ALA A 125 -19.94 -2.81 -1.63
CA ALA A 125 -18.58 -2.66 -1.12
C ALA A 125 -18.57 -2.06 0.30
N LEU A 126 -19.29 -0.96 0.52
CA LEU A 126 -19.35 -0.28 1.82
C LEU A 126 -20.11 -1.07 2.88
N SER A 127 -21.01 -1.98 2.50
CA SER A 127 -21.65 -2.91 3.44
C SER A 127 -20.64 -3.89 4.07
N SER A 128 -19.57 -4.24 3.34
CA SER A 128 -18.46 -5.05 3.86
C SER A 128 -17.47 -4.24 4.72
N LEU A 129 -17.63 -2.92 4.77
CA LEU A 129 -16.80 -1.97 5.53
C LEU A 129 -17.64 -1.28 6.61
N PRO A 130 -17.98 -1.96 7.71
CA PRO A 130 -18.93 -1.44 8.71
C PRO A 130 -18.47 -0.14 9.38
N GLN A 131 -17.15 0.09 9.46
CA GLN A 131 -16.53 1.30 10.02
C GLN A 131 -16.00 2.24 8.93
N GLY A 132 -16.29 1.97 7.65
CA GLY A 132 -15.62 2.63 6.54
C GLY A 132 -14.27 1.98 6.17
N GLY A 133 -13.56 2.59 5.22
CA GLY A 133 -12.27 2.11 4.74
C GLY A 133 -11.94 2.49 3.30
N ILE A 134 -11.16 1.66 2.63
CA ILE A 134 -10.73 1.87 1.25
C ILE A 134 -11.67 1.11 0.31
N VAL A 135 -12.32 1.82 -0.61
CA VAL A 135 -13.00 1.22 -1.75
C VAL A 135 -12.02 1.21 -2.92
N LEU A 136 -11.46 0.03 -3.19
CA LEU A 136 -10.51 -0.18 -4.26
C LEU A 136 -11.23 -0.55 -5.56
N ILE A 137 -11.19 0.34 -6.53
CA ILE A 137 -11.64 0.10 -7.90
C ILE A 137 -10.46 -0.47 -8.68
N ARG A 138 -10.64 -1.68 -9.20
CA ARG A 138 -9.59 -2.44 -9.88
C ARG A 138 -10.01 -2.76 -11.30
N THR A 139 -9.13 -2.55 -12.28
CA THR A 139 -9.41 -3.01 -13.65
C THR A 139 -9.26 -4.53 -13.78
N ASN A 140 -10.10 -5.14 -14.63
CA ASN A 140 -10.04 -6.57 -14.93
C ASN A 140 -8.81 -6.95 -15.76
N ALA A 141 -8.29 -6.01 -16.55
CA ALA A 141 -7.18 -6.22 -17.47
C ALA A 141 -6.30 -4.96 -17.53
N ILE A 142 -5.05 -5.17 -17.97
CA ILE A 142 -4.10 -4.09 -18.22
C ILE A 142 -4.65 -3.23 -19.35
N THR A 143 -4.78 -1.93 -19.11
CA THR A 143 -5.20 -0.97 -20.11
C THR A 143 -4.11 0.08 -20.31
N ILE A 144 -3.85 0.42 -21.58
CA ILE A 144 -3.00 1.56 -21.96
C ILE A 144 -3.95 2.68 -22.37
N TYR A 145 -3.94 3.78 -21.61
CA TYR A 145 -4.79 4.94 -21.87
C TYR A 145 -4.12 5.90 -22.86
N ASN A 146 -4.76 6.10 -24.01
CA ASN A 146 -4.27 6.87 -25.15
C ASN A 146 -5.13 8.10 -25.46
N ASN A 147 -6.35 8.15 -24.93
CA ASN A 147 -7.23 9.29 -25.07
C ASN A 147 -6.78 10.46 -24.19
N VAL A 148 -7.04 11.68 -24.66
CA VAL A 148 -6.65 12.92 -23.98
C VAL A 148 -7.13 12.91 -22.52
N ASN A 149 -8.37 12.48 -22.31
CA ASN A 149 -8.96 12.32 -21.00
C ASN A 149 -9.72 10.99 -20.94
N THR A 150 -9.49 10.20 -19.89
CA THR A 150 -10.30 9.04 -19.54
C THR A 150 -10.88 9.24 -18.15
N ARG A 151 -12.19 9.09 -18.02
CA ARG A 151 -12.91 9.37 -16.77
C ARG A 151 -13.44 8.10 -16.14
N LEU A 152 -13.07 7.87 -14.88
CA LEU A 152 -13.68 6.88 -14.01
C LEU A 152 -14.83 7.53 -13.24
N THR A 153 -16.07 7.25 -13.64
CA THR A 153 -17.26 7.78 -12.98
C THR A 153 -17.84 6.78 -12.00
N VAL A 154 -17.92 7.20 -10.73
CA VAL A 154 -18.43 6.42 -9.61
C VAL A 154 -19.71 7.06 -9.10
N GLN A 155 -20.81 6.32 -9.13
CA GLN A 155 -22.05 6.74 -8.51
C GLN A 155 -22.04 6.36 -7.03
N LEU A 156 -22.11 7.35 -6.15
CA LEU A 156 -22.18 7.16 -4.71
C LEU A 156 -23.48 6.42 -4.35
N PRO A 157 -23.49 5.58 -3.30
CA PRO A 157 -24.71 4.92 -2.85
C PRO A 157 -25.68 5.95 -2.27
N THR A 158 -26.91 5.54 -1.95
CA THR A 158 -27.81 6.38 -1.15
C THR A 158 -27.13 6.74 0.18
N ALA A 159 -27.02 8.03 0.49
CA ALA A 159 -26.30 8.57 1.63
C ALA A 159 -26.78 7.94 2.96
N THR A 160 -28.09 7.73 3.10
CA THR A 160 -28.70 7.08 4.28
C THR A 160 -28.16 5.68 4.57
N SER A 161 -27.70 4.95 3.55
CA SER A 161 -27.14 3.60 3.71
C SER A 161 -25.72 3.57 4.26
N VAL A 162 -25.03 4.73 4.24
CA VAL A 162 -23.61 4.87 4.58
C VAL A 162 -23.31 6.07 5.48
N ILE A 163 -24.32 6.59 6.19
CA ILE A 163 -24.16 7.69 7.15
C ILE A 163 -23.02 7.37 8.13
N ASN A 164 -22.12 8.34 8.32
CA ASN A 164 -20.97 8.28 9.22
C ASN A 164 -20.00 7.11 8.93
N LYS A 165 -20.00 6.56 7.71
CA LYS A 165 -18.99 5.60 7.27
C LYS A 165 -18.00 6.32 6.34
N PRO A 166 -16.82 6.73 6.84
CA PRO A 166 -15.85 7.43 6.02
C PRO A 166 -15.14 6.45 5.08
N PHE A 167 -14.96 6.82 3.82
CA PHE A 167 -14.24 5.98 2.86
C PHE A 167 -13.40 6.80 1.88
N VAL A 168 -12.43 6.14 1.26
CA VAL A 168 -11.63 6.70 0.17
C VAL A 168 -11.78 5.81 -1.05
N ILE A 169 -11.85 6.41 -2.23
CA ILE A 169 -11.82 5.69 -3.49
C ILE A 169 -10.37 5.62 -3.96
N ALA A 170 -9.90 4.40 -4.25
CA ALA A 170 -8.60 4.15 -4.85
C ALA A 170 -8.79 3.45 -6.19
N PHE A 171 -7.97 3.80 -7.19
CA PHE A 171 -7.97 3.18 -8.51
C PHE A 171 -6.62 2.51 -8.77
N ASP A 172 -6.66 1.23 -9.12
CA ASP A 172 -5.48 0.40 -9.40
C ASP A 172 -5.66 -0.48 -10.66
N GLY A 173 -4.55 -0.94 -11.21
CA GLY A 173 -4.48 -1.96 -12.24
C GLY A 173 -4.86 -3.36 -11.75
N PRO A 174 -4.88 -4.35 -12.66
CA PRO A 174 -5.25 -5.71 -12.32
C PRO A 174 -4.26 -6.34 -11.33
N ILE A 175 -4.62 -7.49 -10.78
CA ILE A 175 -3.74 -8.22 -9.85
C ILE A 175 -2.38 -8.45 -10.53
N ASN A 176 -1.29 -8.15 -9.81
CA ASN A 176 0.10 -8.26 -10.25
C ASN A 176 0.50 -7.43 -11.50
N SER A 177 -0.30 -6.44 -11.92
CA SER A 177 0.12 -5.51 -12.96
C SER A 177 -0.45 -4.12 -12.74
N ASN A 178 -0.05 -3.16 -13.56
CA ASN A 178 -0.47 -1.77 -13.49
C ASN A 178 -1.12 -1.38 -14.80
N ASN A 179 -2.09 -0.47 -14.74
CA ASN A 179 -2.50 0.25 -15.95
C ASN A 179 -1.39 1.21 -16.38
N LEU A 180 -1.45 1.65 -17.64
CA LEU A 180 -0.45 2.52 -18.23
C LEU A 180 -1.12 3.76 -18.79
N ILE A 181 -0.48 4.92 -18.63
CA ILE A 181 -0.95 6.20 -19.16
C ILE A 181 0.12 6.76 -20.10
N ASN A 182 -0.25 7.12 -21.32
CA ASN A 182 0.69 7.69 -22.28
C ASN A 182 1.01 9.17 -22.01
N HIS A 183 2.07 9.69 -22.64
CA HIS A 183 2.45 11.10 -22.57
C HIS A 183 1.28 12.02 -22.95
N ASN A 184 1.10 13.10 -22.16
CA ASN A 184 0.04 14.10 -22.31
C ASN A 184 -1.37 13.50 -22.28
N LYS A 185 -1.57 12.48 -21.44
CA LYS A 185 -2.88 11.87 -21.16
C LYS A 185 -3.22 12.05 -19.69
N THR A 186 -4.52 12.09 -19.43
CA THR A 186 -5.07 12.32 -18.10
C THR A 186 -6.11 11.25 -17.77
N ILE A 187 -6.12 10.83 -16.50
CA ILE A 187 -7.23 10.07 -15.92
C ILE A 187 -7.83 10.85 -14.77
N GLU A 188 -9.15 10.94 -14.74
CA GLU A 188 -9.91 11.61 -13.69
C GLU A 188 -10.77 10.59 -12.94
N ILE A 189 -10.89 10.75 -11.60
CA ILE A 189 -11.96 10.11 -10.84
C ILE A 189 -13.05 11.14 -10.60
N LEU A 190 -14.25 10.77 -11.01
CA LEU A 190 -15.46 11.57 -10.95
C LEU A 190 -16.49 10.88 -10.07
N VAL A 191 -17.22 11.65 -9.25
CA VAL A 191 -18.35 11.12 -8.48
C VAL A 191 -19.67 11.79 -8.80
N LYS A 192 -20.73 10.99 -8.75
CA LYS A 192 -22.14 11.41 -8.88
C LYS A 192 -22.90 11.02 -7.63
N ALA A 193 -23.74 11.91 -7.12
CA ALA A 193 -24.70 11.54 -6.09
C ALA A 193 -25.81 10.64 -6.66
N THR A 194 -26.41 9.80 -5.83
CA THR A 194 -27.64 9.06 -6.20
C THR A 194 -28.88 9.92 -6.03
N GLU A 195 -28.88 10.80 -5.02
CA GLU A 195 -30.00 11.66 -4.70
C GLU A 195 -29.92 13.02 -5.41
N ASP A 196 -31.05 13.45 -5.96
CA ASP A 196 -31.20 14.79 -6.53
C ASP A 196 -31.01 15.88 -5.46
N ASN A 197 -30.38 16.98 -5.87
CA ASN A 197 -30.07 18.13 -5.01
C ASN A 197 -29.19 17.74 -3.80
N SER A 198 -28.27 16.79 -3.99
CA SER A 198 -27.27 16.47 -2.98
C SER A 198 -26.28 17.62 -2.80
N ILE A 199 -25.75 17.78 -1.60
CA ILE A 199 -24.83 18.87 -1.25
C ILE A 199 -23.45 18.29 -0.91
N VAL A 200 -22.39 18.95 -1.39
CA VAL A 200 -21.00 18.70 -1.05
C VAL A 200 -20.48 19.79 -0.12
N TYR A 201 -19.91 19.40 1.01
CA TYR A 201 -19.02 20.25 1.80
C TYR A 201 -17.58 19.86 1.53
N GLU A 202 -16.78 20.82 1.07
CA GLU A 202 -15.34 20.66 0.87
C GLU A 202 -14.57 21.53 1.87
N LEU A 203 -13.58 20.94 2.53
CA LEU A 203 -12.67 21.66 3.42
C LEU A 203 -11.41 22.07 2.63
N GLY A 204 -11.19 23.37 2.45
CA GLY A 204 -9.97 23.88 1.80
C GLY A 204 -8.71 23.59 2.62
N THR A 205 -7.70 22.97 2.01
CA THR A 205 -6.51 22.44 2.70
C THR A 205 -5.30 23.39 2.75
N VAL A 206 -5.37 24.59 2.16
CA VAL A 206 -4.15 25.39 1.84
C VAL A 206 -4.01 26.75 2.54
N SER A 207 -4.71 27.02 3.64
CA SER A 207 -4.36 28.21 4.44
C SER A 207 -4.66 28.09 5.93
N THR A 208 -3.98 28.88 6.75
CA THR A 208 -4.27 29.08 8.18
C THR A 208 -5.73 29.48 8.45
N ASN A 209 -6.46 29.92 7.42
CA ASN A 209 -7.91 30.05 7.39
C ASN A 209 -8.53 28.91 6.57
N ARG A 210 -8.98 27.85 7.24
CA ARG A 210 -9.79 26.79 6.61
C ARG A 210 -11.07 27.40 6.07
N LYS A 211 -11.26 27.36 4.75
CA LYS A 211 -12.51 27.78 4.11
C LYS A 211 -13.39 26.55 3.89
N PHE A 212 -14.66 26.67 4.26
CA PHE A 212 -15.68 25.70 3.94
C PHE A 212 -16.37 26.14 2.64
N PHE A 213 -16.42 25.24 1.67
CA PHE A 213 -17.20 25.44 0.46
C PHE A 213 -18.43 24.54 0.52
N ILE A 214 -19.59 25.12 0.23
CA ILE A 214 -20.86 24.41 0.10
C ILE A 214 -21.22 24.48 -1.38
N ASN A 215 -21.21 23.33 -2.04
CA ASN A 215 -21.52 23.21 -3.46
C ASN A 215 -22.69 22.23 -3.62
N GLU A 216 -23.57 22.49 -4.57
CA GLU A 216 -24.51 21.45 -5.02
C GLU A 216 -23.72 20.41 -5.85
N PHE A 217 -24.09 19.14 -5.73
CA PHE A 217 -23.66 18.15 -6.71
C PHE A 217 -24.18 18.61 -8.08
N PRO A 218 -23.37 18.61 -9.13
CA PRO A 218 -23.83 19.24 -10.35
C PRO A 218 -24.89 18.36 -11.03
N ASP A 219 -26.03 18.97 -11.35
CA ASP A 219 -27.17 18.30 -11.97
C ASP A 219 -26.95 18.07 -13.47
N ASN A 220 -27.10 16.80 -13.90
CA ASN A 220 -27.49 16.23 -15.21
C ASN A 220 -27.02 16.84 -16.55
N ASN A 221 -26.28 17.95 -16.58
CA ASN A 221 -25.87 18.69 -17.77
C ASN A 221 -24.38 19.08 -17.71
N ASN A 222 -23.52 18.16 -17.22
CA ASN A 222 -22.09 18.09 -17.52
C ASN A 222 -21.11 18.74 -16.52
N LEU A 223 -21.18 18.39 -15.23
CA LEU A 223 -19.99 18.46 -14.37
C LEU A 223 -20.06 17.34 -13.32
N ASP A 224 -19.53 16.16 -13.59
CA ASP A 224 -19.32 15.23 -12.47
C ASP A 224 -18.37 15.89 -11.45
N TYR A 225 -18.52 15.59 -10.16
CA TYR A 225 -17.65 16.19 -9.16
C TYR A 225 -16.28 15.50 -9.18
N LYS A 226 -15.26 16.19 -9.72
CA LYS A 226 -13.91 15.66 -9.85
C LYS A 226 -13.22 15.58 -8.49
N ILE A 227 -12.80 14.38 -8.10
CA ILE A 227 -12.15 14.11 -6.81
C ILE A 227 -10.69 13.71 -6.93
N SER A 228 -10.22 13.36 -8.12
CA SER A 228 -8.82 13.04 -8.36
C SER A 228 -8.50 13.22 -9.83
N GLU A 229 -7.23 13.52 -10.11
CA GLU A 229 -6.68 13.70 -11.44
C GLU A 229 -5.24 13.21 -11.44
N LEU A 230 -4.91 12.37 -12.42
CA LEU A 230 -3.57 11.90 -12.69
C LEU A 230 -3.21 12.27 -14.13
N GLU A 231 -2.23 13.15 -14.26
CA GLU A 231 -1.68 13.56 -15.55
C GLU A 231 -0.31 12.92 -15.76
N ASN A 232 -0.07 12.38 -16.95
CA ASN A 232 1.28 11.99 -17.36
C ASN A 232 1.94 13.08 -18.20
N ASN A 233 2.68 13.94 -17.50
CA ASN A 233 3.48 15.01 -18.09
C ASN A 233 4.91 14.58 -18.46
N SER A 234 5.26 13.30 -18.27
CA SER A 234 6.56 12.75 -18.71
C SER A 234 6.54 12.43 -20.20
N SER A 235 7.69 12.43 -20.86
CA SER A 235 7.83 12.08 -22.29
C SER A 235 7.53 10.62 -22.62
N ASP A 236 7.33 9.76 -21.61
CA ASP A 236 7.20 8.32 -21.75
C ASP A 236 5.87 7.81 -21.19
N THR A 237 5.50 6.57 -21.52
CA THR A 237 4.38 5.88 -20.89
C THR A 237 4.70 5.59 -19.42
N GLN A 238 3.80 5.98 -18.51
CA GLN A 238 3.98 5.76 -17.07
C GLN A 238 3.01 4.71 -16.53
N PRO A 239 3.45 3.87 -15.57
CA PRO A 239 2.54 3.02 -14.83
C PRO A 239 1.70 3.84 -13.86
N ILE A 240 0.41 3.51 -13.81
CA ILE A 240 -0.50 3.98 -12.77
C ILE A 240 -0.34 3.04 -11.58
N LEU A 241 0.46 3.45 -10.60
CA LEU A 241 0.73 2.64 -9.40
C LEU A 241 -0.47 2.61 -8.45
N LEU A 242 -1.05 3.78 -8.20
CA LEU A 242 -2.30 3.97 -7.46
C LEU A 242 -2.74 5.42 -7.66
N MET A 243 -4.03 5.64 -7.84
CA MET A 243 -4.65 6.96 -7.79
C MET A 243 -5.71 6.98 -6.70
N ASN A 244 -5.68 7.94 -5.79
CA ASN A 244 -6.64 8.01 -4.68
C ASN A 244 -7.41 9.33 -4.67
N SER A 245 -8.54 9.33 -3.95
CA SER A 245 -9.39 10.48 -3.75
C SER A 245 -9.29 11.08 -2.35
N TYR A 246 -10.15 12.06 -2.09
CA TYR A 246 -10.52 12.55 -0.77
C TYR A 246 -11.12 11.45 0.11
N THR A 247 -11.11 11.71 1.43
CA THR A 247 -11.99 11.02 2.38
C THR A 247 -13.41 11.55 2.19
N ILE A 248 -14.35 10.65 1.90
CA ILE A 248 -15.75 10.93 1.62
C ILE A 248 -16.59 10.38 2.77
N THR A 249 -17.53 11.17 3.29
CA THR A 249 -18.47 10.73 4.33
C THR A 249 -19.86 11.30 4.07
N ALA A 250 -20.90 10.47 4.18
CA ALA A 250 -22.27 10.96 4.26
C ALA A 250 -22.58 11.42 5.68
N ILE A 251 -23.05 12.66 5.86
CA ILE A 251 -23.41 13.21 7.18
C ILE A 251 -24.92 13.11 7.43
N ASP A 252 -25.72 13.22 6.38
CA ASP A 252 -27.17 13.03 6.45
C ASP A 252 -27.69 12.34 5.18
N ASN A 253 -28.97 12.47 4.86
CA ASN A 253 -29.60 11.81 3.72
C ASN A 253 -29.28 12.42 2.35
N LYS A 254 -28.62 13.58 2.28
CA LYS A 254 -28.28 14.29 1.02
C LYS A 254 -26.92 14.99 1.06
N THR A 255 -26.29 15.05 2.22
CA THR A 255 -25.07 15.79 2.47
C THR A 255 -23.87 14.86 2.49
N TRP A 256 -22.89 15.21 1.67
CA TRP A 256 -21.59 14.53 1.60
C TRP A 256 -20.47 15.50 1.96
N THR A 257 -19.46 15.00 2.68
CA THR A 257 -18.28 15.77 3.03
C THR A 257 -17.02 15.16 2.45
N PHE A 258 -16.18 16.03 1.88
CA PHE A 258 -14.96 15.68 1.19
C PHE A 258 -13.82 16.34 1.96
N THR A 259 -13.02 15.53 2.63
CA THR A 259 -11.93 15.98 3.50
C THR A 259 -10.61 15.34 3.09
N ASN A 260 -9.50 15.92 3.56
CA ASN A 260 -8.15 15.36 3.45
C ASN A 260 -7.72 15.00 2.02
N ARG A 261 -7.67 16.01 1.14
CA ARG A 261 -7.26 15.86 -0.26
C ARG A 261 -5.88 15.19 -0.45
N ASP A 262 -4.98 15.37 0.52
CA ASP A 262 -3.57 14.97 0.42
C ASP A 262 -3.22 13.73 1.26
N CYS A 263 -4.23 12.97 1.72
CA CYS A 263 -3.95 11.67 2.30
C CYS A 263 -3.57 10.68 1.18
N TYR A 264 -2.74 9.71 1.50
CA TYR A 264 -2.22 8.72 0.56
C TYR A 264 -2.64 7.31 0.96
N ILE A 265 -2.73 6.47 -0.06
CA ILE A 265 -2.84 5.04 0.08
C ILE A 265 -1.56 4.46 -0.52
N GLN A 266 -0.90 3.56 0.21
CA GLN A 266 0.27 2.85 -0.28
C GLN A 266 -0.18 1.54 -0.90
N ASN A 267 0.20 1.37 -2.17
CA ASN A 267 0.15 0.07 -2.81
C ASN A 267 1.32 -0.76 -2.24
N PRO A 268 1.09 -1.95 -1.67
CA PRO A 268 2.16 -2.78 -1.13
C PRO A 268 3.21 -3.20 -2.18
N LYS A 269 2.93 -2.96 -3.47
CA LYS A 269 3.82 -3.24 -4.61
C LYS A 269 4.87 -2.14 -4.90
N SER A 270 4.88 -0.99 -4.20
CA SER A 270 5.86 0.09 -4.44
C SER A 270 7.18 -0.12 -3.70
#